data_AF-A0A0B2UKX7-F1
#
_entry.id   AF-A0A0B2UKX7-F1
#
_cell.length_a   1.000
_cell.length_b   1.000
_cell.length_c   1.000
_cell.angle_alpha   90.00
_cell.angle_beta   90.00
_cell.angle_gamma   90.00
#
_symmetry.space_group_name_H-M   'P 1'
#
loop_
_entity.id
_entity.type
_entity.pdbx_description
1 polymer ?
#
loop_
_entity_poly.entity_id
_entity_poly.type
_entity_poly.pdbx_seq_one_letter_code
_entity_poly.pdbx_strand_id
1 'polypeptide(L)'
;MDVREEGSPTNPQFHERMSALRFLKAFILMEAGLSFMKISTGLTVLALTRHETCEMPLKFFLLVYVVMTIARFGIFLSKNLAFFRINRIPEYREDADANLLSNFTEILLLFWYLIGFGWLQECKNCNVTNPLLYYTSAVFITLGFVAFIAPLLAIMLLLFLITFIKPKLQEILYKDQNDLSDDTYHCTICFDNYVPGTKLKLLPCGHHFHQECIDEWLDLKDTCPLCKKNINLLYDLIDPPMYEV
;
A
#
# COMPACT_ATOMS: atom_id res chain seq x y z
N MET A 1 -26.00 -15.77 -50.28
CA MET A 1 -25.58 -16.84 -49.35
C MET A 1 -24.07 -16.87 -49.43
N ASP A 2 -23.29 -16.56 -48.41
CA ASP A 2 -23.58 -16.29 -47.01
C ASP A 2 -22.42 -15.45 -46.46
N VAL A 3 -22.74 -14.64 -45.45
CA VAL A 3 -21.84 -13.70 -44.78
C VAL A 3 -20.83 -14.48 -43.93
N ARG A 4 -19.55 -14.08 -43.95
CA ARG A 4 -18.69 -14.31 -42.79
C ARG A 4 -17.81 -13.10 -42.56
N GLU A 5 -18.31 -12.21 -41.72
CA GLU A 5 -17.54 -11.17 -41.05
C GLU A 5 -16.49 -11.86 -40.16
N GLU A 6 -15.21 -11.66 -40.47
CA GLU A 6 -14.13 -12.02 -39.55
C GLU A 6 -14.10 -10.99 -38.43
N GLY A 7 -14.26 -11.51 -37.22
CA GLY A 7 -14.34 -10.75 -35.97
C GLY A 7 -13.15 -9.82 -35.77
N SER A 8 -13.50 -8.58 -35.45
CA SER A 8 -12.62 -7.55 -34.90
C SER A 8 -11.77 -8.11 -33.74
N PRO A 9 -10.46 -7.82 -33.68
CA PRO A 9 -9.67 -8.16 -32.51
C PRO A 9 -10.12 -7.22 -31.38
N THR A 10 -10.91 -7.74 -30.45
CA THR A 10 -11.20 -7.07 -29.19
C THR A 10 -9.88 -6.87 -28.45
N ASN A 11 -9.28 -5.70 -28.60
CA ASN A 11 -8.03 -5.31 -27.96
C ASN A 11 -8.21 -5.33 -26.43
N PRO A 12 -7.65 -6.32 -25.70
CA PRO A 12 -7.85 -6.45 -24.26
C PRO A 12 -7.35 -5.21 -23.50
N GLN A 13 -6.31 -4.55 -24.02
CA GLN A 13 -5.73 -3.34 -23.45
C GLN A 13 -6.69 -2.14 -23.47
N PHE A 14 -7.59 -2.06 -24.45
CA PHE A 14 -8.59 -0.99 -24.53
C PHE A 14 -9.73 -1.20 -23.54
N HIS A 15 -10.23 -2.44 -23.43
CA HIS A 15 -11.29 -2.79 -22.50
C HIS A 15 -10.83 -2.64 -21.04
N GLU A 16 -9.59 -3.04 -20.74
CA GLU A 16 -8.96 -2.93 -19.42
C GLU A 16 -8.74 -1.46 -18.99
N ARG A 17 -8.29 -0.60 -19.90
CA ARG A 17 -8.19 0.86 -19.68
C ARG A 17 -9.54 1.51 -19.42
N MET A 18 -10.60 1.06 -20.11
CA MET A 18 -11.96 1.58 -19.92
C MET A 18 -12.59 1.11 -18.60
N SER A 19 -12.23 -0.08 -18.10
CA SER A 19 -12.58 -0.47 -16.73
C SER A 19 -11.83 0.35 -15.69
N ALA A 20 -10.51 0.50 -15.80
CA ALA A 20 -9.70 1.23 -14.81
C ALA A 20 -10.15 2.70 -14.67
N LEU A 21 -10.46 3.38 -15.78
CA LEU A 21 -10.96 4.75 -15.75
C LEU A 21 -12.33 4.87 -15.05
N ARG A 22 -13.23 3.90 -15.26
CA ARG A 22 -14.53 3.84 -14.58
C ARG A 22 -14.37 3.63 -13.08
N PHE A 23 -13.47 2.73 -12.67
CA PHE A 23 -13.15 2.52 -11.26
C PHE A 23 -12.56 3.78 -10.62
N LEU A 24 -11.64 4.46 -11.29
CA LEU A 24 -11.05 5.70 -10.79
C LEU A 24 -12.09 6.83 -10.66
N LYS A 25 -13.00 6.98 -11.64
CA LYS A 25 -14.13 7.93 -11.55
C LYS A 25 -15.05 7.60 -10.38
N ALA A 26 -15.39 6.32 -10.19
CA ALA A 26 -16.21 5.89 -9.06
C ALA A 26 -15.54 6.16 -7.71
N PHE A 27 -14.23 5.91 -7.61
CA PHE A 27 -13.44 6.18 -6.41
C PHE A 27 -13.43 7.68 -6.08
N ILE A 28 -13.16 8.54 -7.06
CA ILE A 28 -13.14 10.00 -6.86
C ILE A 28 -14.52 10.52 -6.45
N LEU A 29 -15.61 10.02 -7.07
CA LEU A 29 -16.97 10.38 -6.68
C LEU A 29 -17.32 9.91 -5.27
N MET A 30 -16.89 8.71 -4.89
CA MET A 30 -17.08 8.17 -3.55
C MET A 30 -16.34 9.03 -2.52
N GLU A 31 -15.07 9.38 -2.74
CA GLU A 31 -14.28 10.23 -1.84
C GLU A 31 -14.86 11.64 -1.72
N ALA A 32 -15.33 12.21 -2.84
CA ALA A 32 -16.04 13.48 -2.84
C ALA A 32 -17.32 13.41 -2.00
N GLY A 33 -18.11 12.35 -2.17
CA GLY A 33 -19.34 12.11 -1.41
C GLY A 33 -19.10 11.96 0.08
N LEU A 34 -18.07 11.20 0.48
CA LEU A 34 -17.66 11.05 1.88
C LEU A 34 -17.20 12.38 2.50
N SER A 35 -16.46 13.20 1.74
CA SER A 35 -16.02 14.52 2.19
C SER A 35 -17.20 15.46 2.40
N PHE A 36 -18.16 15.48 1.47
CA PHE A 36 -19.39 16.25 1.60
C PHE A 36 -20.22 15.81 2.82
N MET A 37 -20.38 14.50 3.02
CA MET A 37 -21.09 13.93 4.17
C MET A 37 -20.48 14.35 5.51
N LYS A 38 -19.15 14.39 5.61
CA LYS A 38 -18.44 14.85 6.83
C LYS A 38 -18.69 16.33 7.10
N ILE A 39 -18.60 17.18 6.06
CA ILE A 39 -18.84 18.62 6.15
C ILE A 39 -20.29 18.90 6.55
N SER A 40 -21.25 18.27 5.88
CA SER A 40 -22.68 18.49 6.16
C SER A 40 -23.03 18.04 7.58
N THR A 41 -22.60 16.86 8.00
CA THR A 41 -22.83 16.35 9.37
C THR A 41 -22.23 17.30 10.41
N GLY A 42 -20.98 17.75 10.22
CA GLY A 42 -20.34 18.70 11.14
C GLY A 42 -21.07 20.04 11.23
N LEU A 43 -21.49 20.62 10.10
CA LEU A 43 -22.27 21.85 10.07
C LEU A 43 -23.64 21.69 10.72
N THR A 44 -24.34 20.58 10.46
CA THR A 44 -25.64 20.28 11.08
C THR A 44 -25.50 20.17 12.59
N VAL A 45 -24.50 19.46 13.10
CA VAL A 45 -24.27 19.31 14.54
C VAL A 45 -23.90 20.65 15.18
N LEU A 46 -23.07 21.48 14.55
CA LEU A 46 -22.77 22.83 15.03
C LEU A 46 -24.02 23.73 15.07
N ALA A 47 -24.91 23.61 14.08
CA ALA A 47 -26.15 24.37 14.02
C ALA A 47 -27.14 23.94 15.10
N LEU A 48 -27.36 22.62 15.26
CA LEU A 48 -28.28 22.06 16.25
C LEU A 48 -27.82 22.34 17.67
N THR A 49 -26.53 22.22 17.93
CA THR A 49 -25.97 22.40 19.28
C THR A 49 -25.61 23.86 19.58
N ARG A 50 -25.89 24.81 18.68
CA ARG A 50 -25.40 26.21 18.77
C ARG A 50 -25.61 26.85 20.13
N HIS A 51 -26.79 26.66 20.73
CA HIS A 51 -27.20 27.30 21.99
C HIS A 51 -26.87 26.49 23.25
N GLU A 52 -26.44 25.24 23.11
CA GLU A 52 -26.10 24.37 24.24
C GLU A 52 -24.75 24.81 24.85
N THR A 53 -24.64 24.88 26.17
CA THR A 53 -23.36 25.12 26.82
C THR A 53 -22.70 23.77 27.15
N CYS A 54 -21.43 23.63 26.80
CA CYS A 54 -20.62 22.46 27.13
C CYS A 54 -19.30 22.96 27.71
N GLU A 55 -18.87 22.39 28.83
CA GLU A 55 -17.67 22.83 29.57
C GLU A 55 -16.39 22.70 28.73
N MET A 56 -16.38 21.75 27.79
CA MET A 56 -15.23 21.45 26.94
C MET A 56 -15.34 22.08 25.55
N PRO A 57 -14.22 22.49 24.95
CA PRO A 57 -14.18 23.13 23.63
C PRO A 57 -14.41 22.16 22.45
N LEU A 58 -15.29 21.16 22.59
CA LEU A 58 -15.64 20.20 21.53
C LEU A 58 -16.32 20.90 20.32
N LYS A 59 -17.05 21.99 20.55
CA LYS A 59 -17.57 22.83 19.45
C LYS A 59 -16.46 23.48 18.65
N PHE A 60 -15.41 23.95 19.34
CA PHE A 60 -14.25 24.55 18.70
C PHE A 60 -13.47 23.50 17.91
N PHE A 61 -13.30 22.30 18.47
CA PHE A 61 -12.80 21.14 17.73
C PHE A 61 -13.56 20.92 16.42
N LEU A 62 -14.89 20.80 16.50
CA LEU A 62 -15.74 20.49 15.35
C LEU A 62 -15.75 21.62 14.31
N LEU A 63 -15.70 22.89 14.74
CA LEU A 63 -15.60 24.05 13.85
C LEU A 63 -14.30 24.02 13.03
N VAL A 64 -13.15 23.88 13.70
CA VAL A 64 -11.85 23.83 13.03
C VAL A 64 -11.76 22.61 12.12
N TYR A 65 -12.27 21.45 12.58
CA TYR A 65 -12.37 20.24 11.77
C TYR A 65 -13.15 20.47 10.46
N VAL A 66 -14.32 21.10 10.53
CA VAL A 66 -15.13 21.42 9.35
C VAL A 66 -14.39 22.35 8.40
N VAL A 67 -13.75 23.42 8.92
CA VAL A 67 -12.98 24.36 8.10
C VAL A 67 -11.82 23.66 7.38
N MET A 68 -11.06 22.83 8.08
CA MET A 68 -9.96 22.07 7.49
C MET A 68 -10.46 21.03 6.48
N THR A 69 -11.60 20.39 6.75
CA THR A 69 -12.23 19.43 5.82
C THR A 69 -12.72 20.13 4.55
N ILE A 70 -13.27 21.34 4.65
CA ILE A 70 -13.65 22.17 3.49
C ILE A 70 -12.40 22.54 2.68
N ALA A 71 -11.32 22.96 3.33
CA ALA A 71 -10.06 23.28 2.65
C ALA A 71 -9.50 22.07 1.88
N ARG A 72 -9.47 20.89 2.53
CA ARG A 72 -9.06 19.63 1.90
C ARG A 72 -9.96 19.26 0.72
N PHE A 73 -11.27 19.38 0.88
CA PHE A 73 -12.22 19.11 -0.20
C PHE A 73 -12.04 20.06 -1.39
N GLY A 74 -11.72 21.33 -1.13
CA GLY A 74 -11.37 22.30 -2.17
C GLY A 74 -10.12 21.91 -2.96
N ILE A 75 -9.05 21.47 -2.26
CA ILE A 75 -7.82 20.97 -2.90
C ILE A 75 -8.09 19.68 -3.68
N PHE A 76 -8.90 18.77 -3.12
CA PHE A 76 -9.31 17.55 -3.80
C PHE A 76 -10.07 17.86 -5.09
N LEU A 77 -11.02 18.80 -5.04
CA LEU A 77 -11.76 19.24 -6.22
C LEU A 77 -10.84 19.92 -7.23
N SER A 78 -9.93 20.81 -6.82
CA SER A 78 -9.04 21.48 -7.78
C SER A 78 -8.17 20.48 -8.56
N LYS A 79 -7.68 19.43 -7.89
CA LYS A 79 -6.92 18.33 -8.52
C LYS A 79 -7.77 17.44 -9.42
N ASN A 80 -9.00 17.13 -9.00
CA ASN A 80 -9.82 16.10 -9.65
C ASN A 80 -10.92 16.65 -10.59
N LEU A 81 -11.18 17.97 -10.61
CA LEU A 81 -12.20 18.57 -11.49
C LEU A 81 -11.86 18.39 -12.97
N ALA A 82 -10.57 18.42 -13.32
CA ALA A 82 -10.12 18.14 -14.69
C ALA A 82 -10.41 16.70 -15.11
N PHE A 83 -10.38 15.75 -14.17
CA PHE A 83 -10.60 14.33 -14.42
C PHE A 83 -12.03 13.99 -14.87
N PHE A 84 -13.01 14.81 -14.49
CA PHE A 84 -14.40 14.63 -14.94
C PHE A 84 -14.62 15.06 -16.40
N ARG A 85 -13.78 15.95 -16.94
CA ARG A 85 -13.94 16.51 -18.28
C ARG A 85 -13.24 15.69 -19.37
N ILE A 86 -12.27 14.86 -19.02
CA ILE A 86 -11.39 14.18 -19.98
C ILE A 86 -11.77 12.69 -20.10
N ASN A 87 -11.84 12.18 -21.34
CA ASN A 87 -12.12 10.77 -21.66
C ASN A 87 -10.84 9.92 -21.86
N ARG A 88 -9.67 10.52 -21.62
CA ARG A 88 -8.33 9.94 -21.72
C ARG A 88 -7.58 10.26 -20.42
N ILE A 89 -6.74 9.35 -19.93
CA ILE A 89 -5.90 9.59 -18.74
C ILE A 89 -5.04 10.83 -19.03
N PRO A 90 -5.20 11.93 -18.27
CA PRO A 90 -4.38 13.12 -18.48
C PRO A 90 -2.93 12.78 -18.16
N GLU A 91 -2.01 13.36 -18.92
CA GLU A 91 -0.59 13.32 -18.59
C GLU A 91 -0.44 13.96 -17.20
N TYR A 92 0.00 13.14 -16.23
CA TYR A 92 0.02 13.50 -14.82
C TYR A 92 1.02 14.64 -14.62
N ARG A 93 0.52 15.88 -14.54
CA ARG A 93 1.30 17.05 -14.14
C ARG A 93 1.21 17.16 -12.62
N GLU A 94 2.32 16.89 -11.95
CA GLU A 94 2.44 17.09 -10.51
C GLU A 94 2.38 18.58 -10.18
N ASP A 95 1.26 19.03 -9.64
CA ASP A 95 1.16 20.35 -9.02
C ASP A 95 1.79 20.29 -7.63
N ALA A 96 3.12 20.49 -7.57
CA ALA A 96 3.92 20.41 -6.35
C ALA A 96 3.33 21.23 -5.19
N ASP A 97 2.85 22.45 -5.47
CA ASP A 97 2.23 23.33 -4.47
C ASP A 97 0.96 22.74 -3.87
N ALA A 98 0.10 22.14 -4.71
CA ALA A 98 -1.15 21.54 -4.26
C ALA A 98 -0.89 20.23 -3.48
N ASN A 99 0.19 19.51 -3.79
CA ASN A 99 0.63 18.34 -3.03
C ASN A 99 1.20 18.74 -1.67
N LEU A 100 2.06 19.77 -1.62
CA LEU A 100 2.59 20.32 -0.38
C LEU A 100 1.48 20.78 0.57
N LEU A 101 0.53 21.56 0.05
CA LEU A 101 -0.60 22.05 0.85
C LEU A 101 -1.50 20.92 1.35
N SER A 102 -1.76 19.92 0.51
CA SER A 102 -2.52 18.73 0.91
C SER A 102 -1.84 17.98 2.06
N ASN A 103 -0.53 17.70 1.92
CA ASN A 103 0.24 16.98 2.93
C ASN A 103 0.31 17.76 4.25
N PHE A 104 0.52 19.08 4.16
CA PHE A 104 0.51 19.95 5.33
C PHE A 104 -0.84 19.93 6.06
N THR A 105 -1.95 19.95 5.31
CA THR A 105 -3.30 19.86 5.87
C THR A 105 -3.55 18.52 6.59
N GLU A 106 -3.05 17.41 6.06
CA GLU A 106 -3.14 16.09 6.73
C GLU A 106 -2.39 16.08 8.07
N ILE A 107 -1.17 16.62 8.12
CA ILE A 107 -0.36 16.68 9.34
C ILE A 107 -1.07 17.53 10.41
N LEU A 108 -1.59 18.69 10.02
CA LEU A 108 -2.36 19.53 10.91
C LEU A 108 -3.65 18.85 11.40
N LEU A 109 -4.33 18.08 10.54
CA LEU A 109 -5.53 17.33 10.93
C LEU A 109 -5.20 16.25 11.96
N LEU A 110 -4.09 15.52 11.79
CA LEU A 110 -3.63 14.54 12.77
C LEU A 110 -3.36 15.19 14.13
N PHE A 111 -2.63 16.31 14.13
CA PHE A 111 -2.38 17.08 15.35
C PHE A 111 -3.71 17.54 16.00
N TRP A 112 -4.67 17.99 15.19
CA TRP A 112 -5.98 18.39 15.67
C TRP A 112 -6.79 17.23 16.27
N TYR A 113 -6.71 16.03 15.70
CA TYR A 113 -7.33 14.83 16.27
C TYR A 113 -6.74 14.45 17.63
N LEU A 114 -5.42 14.60 17.82
CA LEU A 114 -4.76 14.35 19.10
C LEU A 114 -5.27 15.32 20.19
N ILE A 115 -5.38 16.61 19.86
CA ILE A 115 -5.97 17.61 20.78
C ILE A 115 -7.44 17.27 21.07
N GLY A 116 -8.23 16.99 20.04
CA GLY A 116 -9.64 16.63 20.19
C GLY A 116 -9.85 15.39 21.04
N PHE A 117 -8.97 14.38 20.90
CA PHE A 117 -8.99 13.18 21.73
C PHE A 117 -8.72 13.50 23.20
N GLY A 118 -7.73 14.37 23.49
CA GLY A 118 -7.47 14.87 24.85
C GLY A 118 -8.72 15.51 25.47
N TRP A 119 -9.39 16.41 24.73
CA TRP A 119 -10.65 17.01 25.19
C TRP A 119 -11.78 15.99 25.39
N LEU A 120 -11.83 14.94 24.57
CA LEU A 120 -12.82 13.88 24.69
C LEU A 120 -12.60 13.05 25.97
N GLN A 121 -11.35 12.82 26.36
CA GLN A 121 -10.98 12.08 27.57
C GLN A 121 -11.21 12.88 28.86
N GLU A 122 -10.98 14.20 28.81
CA GLU A 122 -11.22 15.08 29.96
C GLU A 122 -12.72 15.25 30.26
N CYS A 123 -13.60 15.05 29.27
CA CYS A 123 -15.02 15.19 29.49
C CYS A 123 -15.68 13.95 30.12
N LYS A 124 -16.10 14.07 31.39
CA LYS A 124 -16.78 12.98 32.12
C LYS A 124 -18.27 12.83 31.78
N ASN A 125 -18.98 13.94 31.55
CA ASN A 125 -20.45 13.96 31.44
C ASN A 125 -20.98 14.39 30.06
N CYS A 126 -20.12 14.71 29.09
CA CYS A 126 -20.55 15.20 27.76
C CYS A 126 -21.39 14.19 26.98
N ASN A 127 -21.17 12.89 27.22
CA ASN A 127 -21.92 11.80 26.61
C ASN A 127 -23.41 11.81 27.00
N VAL A 128 -23.77 12.41 28.14
CA VAL A 128 -25.16 12.56 28.61
C VAL A 128 -25.68 13.96 28.34
N THR A 129 -24.89 15.01 28.61
CA THR A 129 -25.33 16.40 28.45
C THR A 129 -25.59 16.76 26.99
N ASN A 130 -24.65 16.44 26.09
CA ASN A 130 -24.74 16.74 24.67
C ASN A 130 -24.27 15.53 23.84
N PRO A 131 -25.06 14.45 23.80
CA PRO A 131 -24.66 13.19 23.17
C PRO A 131 -24.33 13.36 21.68
N LEU A 132 -25.10 14.18 20.97
CA LEU A 132 -24.90 14.42 19.54
C LEU A 132 -23.50 15.00 19.25
N LEU A 133 -23.08 16.03 20.00
CA LEU A 133 -21.77 16.65 19.86
C LEU A 133 -20.65 15.69 20.24
N TYR A 134 -20.81 14.98 21.35
CA TYR A 134 -19.83 14.03 21.86
C TYR A 134 -19.58 12.87 20.89
N TYR A 135 -20.62 12.16 20.48
CA TYR A 135 -20.49 10.99 19.61
C TYR A 135 -20.06 11.38 18.20
N THR A 136 -20.51 12.52 17.65
CA THR A 136 -20.04 12.99 16.33
C THR A 136 -18.54 13.29 16.37
N SER A 137 -18.08 14.00 17.41
CA SER A 137 -16.65 14.32 17.58
C SER A 137 -15.83 13.04 17.77
N ALA A 138 -16.32 12.10 18.59
CA ALA A 138 -15.68 10.80 18.82
C ALA A 138 -15.57 9.98 17.52
N VAL A 139 -16.64 9.91 16.71
CA VAL A 139 -16.62 9.21 15.41
C VAL A 139 -15.63 9.85 14.45
N PHE A 140 -15.55 11.18 14.36
CA PHE A 140 -14.58 11.85 13.48
C PHE A 140 -13.14 11.64 13.92
N ILE A 141 -12.87 11.69 15.24
CA ILE A 141 -11.54 11.42 15.80
C ILE A 141 -11.13 9.96 15.55
N THR A 142 -12.02 9.00 15.84
CA THR A 142 -11.73 7.57 15.65
C THR A 142 -11.49 7.22 14.19
N LEU A 143 -12.36 7.66 13.27
CA LEU A 143 -12.14 7.48 11.83
C LEU A 143 -10.85 8.15 11.34
N GLY A 144 -10.51 9.31 11.91
CA GLY A 144 -9.25 9.99 11.67
C GLY A 144 -8.04 9.11 12.02
N PHE A 145 -7.98 8.61 13.26
CA PHE A 145 -6.89 7.72 13.68
C PHE A 145 -6.82 6.43 12.86
N VAL A 146 -7.97 5.81 12.55
CA VAL A 146 -7.99 4.60 11.69
C VAL A 146 -7.38 4.89 10.33
N ALA A 147 -7.70 6.03 9.70
CA ALA A 147 -7.15 6.40 8.40
C ALA A 147 -5.61 6.59 8.42
N PHE A 148 -5.04 7.04 9.54
CA PHE A 148 -3.58 7.19 9.69
C PHE A 148 -2.87 5.91 10.15
N ILE A 149 -3.48 5.13 11.05
CA ILE A 149 -2.87 3.93 11.64
C ILE A 149 -2.98 2.72 10.69
N ALA A 150 -4.08 2.56 9.97
CA ALA A 150 -4.28 1.44 9.05
C ALA A 150 -3.16 1.26 8.01
N PRO A 151 -2.68 2.31 7.30
CA PRO A 151 -1.57 2.16 6.36
C PRO A 151 -0.25 1.78 7.05
N LEU A 152 0.01 2.28 8.26
CA LEU A 152 1.19 1.89 9.03
C LEU A 152 1.14 0.42 9.43
N LEU A 153 -0.02 -0.05 9.91
CA LEU A 153 -0.24 -1.46 10.23
C LEU A 153 -0.15 -2.35 8.98
N ALA A 154 -0.66 -1.89 7.84
CA ALA A 154 -0.55 -2.61 6.59
C ALA A 154 0.91 -2.73 6.14
N ILE A 155 1.72 -1.67 6.26
CA ILE A 155 3.15 -1.70 5.95
C ILE A 155 3.89 -2.64 6.90
N MET A 156 3.60 -2.59 8.20
CA MET A 156 4.20 -3.49 9.18
C MET A 156 3.84 -4.95 8.89
N LEU A 157 2.59 -5.24 8.53
CA LEU A 157 2.16 -6.57 8.14
C LEU A 157 2.84 -7.02 6.85
N LEU A 158 2.96 -6.15 5.84
CA LEU A 158 3.63 -6.46 4.59
C LEU A 158 5.12 -6.77 4.83
N LEU A 159 5.81 -5.97 5.62
CA LEU A 159 7.22 -6.22 5.96
C LEU A 159 7.38 -7.52 6.72
N PHE A 160 6.49 -7.82 7.68
CA PHE A 160 6.46 -9.10 8.35
C PHE A 160 6.21 -10.25 7.36
N LEU A 161 5.22 -10.15 6.49
CA LEU A 161 4.94 -11.18 5.48
C LEU A 161 6.12 -11.41 4.53
N ILE A 162 6.82 -10.34 4.12
CA ILE A 162 8.03 -10.44 3.30
C ILE A 162 9.10 -11.29 4.00
N THR A 163 9.23 -11.23 5.34
CA THR A 163 10.19 -12.10 6.05
C THR A 163 9.78 -13.58 6.10
N PHE A 164 8.51 -13.93 5.83
CA PHE A 164 8.07 -15.33 5.76
C PHE A 164 8.09 -15.92 4.34
N ILE A 165 8.28 -15.10 3.31
CA ILE A 165 8.31 -15.56 1.93
C ILE A 165 9.72 -16.08 1.62
N LYS A 166 9.96 -17.38 1.81
CA LYS A 166 11.16 -18.04 1.28
C LYS A 166 11.12 -18.03 -0.25
N PRO A 167 12.22 -17.69 -0.95
CA PRO A 167 12.25 -17.70 -2.40
C PRO A 167 12.09 -19.13 -2.93
N LYS A 168 11.25 -19.31 -3.95
CA LYS A 168 11.10 -20.60 -4.64
C LYS A 168 12.29 -20.79 -5.59
N LEU A 169 13.22 -21.65 -5.23
CA LEU A 169 14.39 -21.98 -6.05
C LEU A 169 14.03 -22.96 -7.18
N GLN A 170 14.80 -22.92 -8.27
CA GLN A 170 14.63 -23.82 -9.40
C GLN A 170 15.18 -25.21 -9.04
N GLU A 171 14.33 -26.23 -9.16
CA GLU A 171 14.72 -27.64 -9.01
C GLU A 171 15.06 -28.24 -10.38
N ILE A 172 16.19 -28.93 -10.47
CA ILE A 172 16.69 -29.58 -11.68
C ILE A 172 16.93 -31.06 -11.35
N LEU A 173 16.53 -31.96 -12.25
CA LEU A 173 16.83 -33.39 -12.13
C LEU A 173 18.14 -33.67 -12.88
N TYR A 174 19.17 -34.12 -12.17
CA TYR A 174 20.45 -34.47 -12.79
C TYR A 174 20.32 -35.74 -13.63
N LYS A 175 20.71 -35.72 -14.90
CA LYS A 175 20.72 -36.93 -15.76
C LYS A 175 22.13 -37.37 -16.11
N ASP A 176 22.96 -36.47 -16.62
CA ASP A 176 24.34 -36.75 -17.00
C ASP A 176 25.21 -35.49 -16.97
N GLN A 177 26.50 -35.64 -17.22
CA GLN A 177 27.50 -34.55 -17.17
C GLN A 177 27.30 -33.46 -18.25
N ASN A 178 26.47 -33.66 -19.27
CA ASN A 178 26.22 -32.64 -20.30
C ASN A 178 25.11 -31.64 -19.92
N ASP A 179 24.34 -31.91 -18.86
CA ASP A 179 23.21 -31.05 -18.44
C ASP A 179 23.65 -29.81 -17.62
N LEU A 180 24.89 -29.78 -17.11
CA LEU A 180 25.41 -28.64 -16.37
C LEU A 180 26.44 -27.87 -17.19
N SER A 181 26.32 -26.54 -17.19
CA SER A 181 27.20 -25.63 -17.92
C SER A 181 28.55 -25.38 -17.22
N ASP A 182 28.75 -25.89 -16.01
CA ASP A 182 29.94 -25.68 -15.19
C ASP A 182 30.60 -27.03 -14.88
N ASP A 183 31.94 -27.07 -14.85
CA ASP A 183 32.76 -28.29 -14.69
C ASP A 183 32.67 -28.91 -13.26
N THR A 184 31.74 -28.44 -12.43
CA THR A 184 31.54 -28.85 -11.05
C THR A 184 30.44 -29.91 -10.92
N TYR A 185 30.81 -31.19 -11.08
CA TYR A 185 29.88 -32.34 -10.99
C TYR A 185 29.68 -32.91 -9.57
N HIS A 186 29.89 -32.10 -8.54
CA HIS A 186 29.80 -32.52 -7.14
C HIS A 186 29.18 -31.43 -6.27
N CYS A 187 28.53 -31.84 -5.18
CA CYS A 187 27.98 -30.93 -4.20
C CYS A 187 29.07 -30.48 -3.23
N THR A 188 29.30 -29.18 -3.08
CA THR A 188 30.34 -28.66 -2.19
C THR A 188 29.93 -28.57 -0.72
N ILE A 189 28.67 -28.94 -0.39
CA ILE A 189 28.19 -29.03 0.99
C ILE A 189 28.51 -30.41 1.59
N CYS A 190 28.18 -31.49 0.88
CA CYS A 190 28.45 -32.86 1.33
C CYS A 190 29.71 -33.48 0.72
N PHE A 191 30.33 -32.82 -0.27
CA PHE A 191 31.50 -33.28 -1.03
C PHE A 191 31.27 -34.55 -1.88
N ASP A 192 30.02 -34.96 -2.10
CA ASP A 192 29.67 -36.10 -2.95
C ASP A 192 29.39 -35.69 -4.41
N ASN A 193 29.70 -36.61 -5.34
CA ASN A 193 29.38 -36.46 -6.76
C ASN A 193 27.86 -36.58 -7.02
N TYR A 194 27.37 -35.91 -8.06
CA TYR A 194 25.99 -36.06 -8.48
C TYR A 194 25.73 -37.43 -9.13
N VAL A 195 24.58 -38.01 -8.81
CA VAL A 195 24.14 -39.31 -9.35
C VAL A 195 22.90 -39.11 -10.21
N PRO A 196 22.79 -39.72 -11.41
CA PRO A 196 21.60 -39.60 -12.25
C PRO A 196 20.30 -39.89 -11.48
N GLY A 197 19.33 -39.00 -11.59
CA GLY A 197 18.06 -39.04 -10.87
C GLY A 197 18.04 -38.24 -9.56
N THR A 198 19.16 -37.65 -9.12
CA THR A 198 19.16 -36.75 -7.95
C THR A 198 18.54 -35.39 -8.28
N LYS A 199 17.85 -34.80 -7.30
CA LYS A 199 17.32 -33.45 -7.40
C LYS A 199 18.36 -32.44 -6.93
N LEU A 200 18.66 -31.49 -7.78
CA LEU A 200 19.53 -30.36 -7.52
C LEU A 200 18.70 -29.08 -7.44
N LYS A 201 19.18 -28.13 -6.67
CA LYS A 201 18.64 -26.77 -6.62
C LYS A 201 19.65 -25.81 -7.20
N LEU A 202 19.19 -24.97 -8.13
CA LEU A 202 19.96 -23.92 -8.76
C LEU A 202 19.67 -22.58 -8.08
N LEU A 203 20.71 -21.92 -7.58
CA LEU A 203 20.61 -20.59 -6.99
C LEU A 203 20.59 -19.51 -8.09
N PRO A 204 20.07 -18.29 -7.80
CA PRO A 204 20.09 -17.17 -8.74
C PRO A 204 21.50 -16.77 -9.23
N CYS A 205 22.53 -17.09 -8.43
CA CYS A 205 23.92 -16.85 -8.79
C CYS A 205 24.52 -17.89 -9.75
N GLY A 206 23.74 -18.90 -10.16
CA GLY A 206 24.14 -19.95 -11.10
C GLY A 206 24.77 -21.20 -10.46
N HIS A 207 24.99 -21.23 -9.14
CA HIS A 207 25.54 -22.40 -8.45
C HIS A 207 24.46 -23.42 -8.08
N HIS A 208 24.82 -24.69 -8.10
CA HIS A 208 23.93 -25.84 -7.88
C HIS A 208 24.41 -26.74 -6.74
N PHE A 209 23.45 -27.35 -6.05
CA PHE A 209 23.69 -28.23 -4.88
C PHE A 209 22.60 -29.30 -4.82
N HIS A 210 22.83 -30.39 -4.08
CA HIS A 210 21.74 -31.31 -3.72
C HIS A 210 20.62 -30.56 -3.00
N GLN A 211 19.36 -30.87 -3.34
CA GLN A 211 18.19 -30.22 -2.75
C GLN A 211 18.22 -30.26 -1.21
N GLU A 212 18.50 -31.43 -0.63
CA GLU A 212 18.53 -31.62 0.83
C GLU A 212 19.65 -30.79 1.47
N CYS A 213 20.85 -30.83 0.91
CA CYS A 213 22.00 -30.10 1.45
C CYS A 213 21.80 -28.59 1.45
N ILE A 214 21.24 -28.04 0.38
CA ILE A 214 21.04 -26.59 0.30
C ILE A 214 19.84 -26.14 1.14
N ASP A 215 18.81 -26.97 1.30
CA ASP A 215 17.66 -26.63 2.13
C ASP A 215 18.08 -26.50 3.60
N GLU A 216 18.89 -27.42 4.12
CA GLU A 216 19.47 -27.30 5.47
C GLU A 216 20.35 -26.05 5.62
N TRP A 217 21.15 -25.72 4.60
CA TRP A 217 21.97 -24.52 4.63
C TRP A 217 21.12 -23.24 4.66
N LEU A 218 20.08 -23.18 3.84
CA LEU A 218 19.18 -22.02 3.72
C LEU A 218 18.23 -21.88 4.91
N ASP A 219 18.05 -22.91 5.74
CA ASP A 219 17.40 -22.77 7.04
C ASP A 219 18.24 -21.98 8.06
N LEU A 220 19.56 -21.90 7.83
CA LEU A 220 20.51 -21.18 8.69
C LEU A 220 21.01 -19.87 8.08
N LYS A 221 21.21 -19.83 6.75
CA LYS A 221 21.82 -18.70 6.04
C LYS A 221 21.22 -18.50 4.64
N ASP A 222 20.75 -17.30 4.36
CA ASP A 222 20.23 -16.89 3.04
C ASP A 222 21.33 -16.54 2.02
N THR A 223 22.45 -17.26 2.02
CA THR A 223 23.61 -16.95 1.15
C THR A 223 24.13 -18.19 0.45
N CYS A 224 24.62 -18.03 -0.77
CA CYS A 224 25.27 -19.12 -1.49
C CYS A 224 26.53 -19.60 -0.74
N PRO A 225 26.68 -20.92 -0.48
CA PRO A 225 27.89 -21.47 0.15
C PRO A 225 29.19 -21.14 -0.60
N LEU A 226 29.12 -21.03 -1.93
CA LEU A 226 30.28 -20.82 -2.81
C LEU A 226 30.67 -19.35 -2.95
N CYS A 227 29.73 -18.50 -3.37
CA CYS A 227 30.03 -17.10 -3.69
C CYS A 227 29.52 -16.09 -2.67
N LYS A 228 28.87 -16.54 -1.58
CA LYS A 228 28.32 -15.71 -0.50
C LYS A 228 27.24 -14.69 -0.91
N LYS A 229 26.83 -14.67 -2.19
CA LYS A 229 25.73 -13.83 -2.69
C LYS A 229 24.41 -14.22 -2.02
N ASN A 230 23.56 -13.23 -1.73
CA ASN A 230 22.25 -13.44 -1.15
C ASN A 230 21.33 -14.16 -2.15
N ILE A 231 20.43 -15.03 -1.68
CA ILE A 231 19.44 -15.69 -2.54
C ILE A 231 18.19 -14.82 -2.80
N ASN A 232 17.99 -13.77 -1.99
CA ASN A 232 16.88 -12.86 -2.15
C ASN A 232 17.18 -11.82 -3.23
N LEU A 233 16.44 -11.88 -4.33
CA LEU A 233 16.53 -10.94 -5.47
C LEU A 233 16.29 -9.46 -5.10
N LEU A 234 15.69 -9.20 -3.94
CA LEU A 234 15.53 -7.85 -3.40
C LEU A 234 16.88 -7.21 -3.00
N TYR A 235 17.88 -8.02 -2.66
CA TYR A 235 19.18 -7.53 -2.23
C TYR A 235 19.94 -6.87 -3.40
N ASP A 236 19.83 -7.43 -4.60
CA ASP A 236 20.45 -6.89 -5.82
C ASP A 236 19.86 -5.52 -6.25
N LEU A 237 18.67 -5.16 -5.76
CA LEU A 237 18.04 -3.85 -6.00
C LEU A 237 18.51 -2.77 -5.03
N ILE A 238 18.97 -3.15 -3.83
CA ILE A 238 19.37 -2.23 -2.75
C ILE A 238 20.87 -1.94 -2.83
N ASP A 239 21.67 -2.97 -3.07
CA ASP A 239 23.12 -2.88 -3.27
C ASP A 239 23.47 -3.39 -4.68
N PRO A 240 23.40 -2.52 -5.71
CA PRO A 240 23.86 -2.91 -7.03
C PRO A 240 25.34 -3.30 -6.94
N PRO A 241 25.77 -4.41 -7.58
CA PRO A 241 27.17 -4.83 -7.52
C PRO A 241 28.03 -3.67 -8.02
N MET A 242 28.88 -3.14 -7.13
CA MET A 242 30.01 -2.29 -7.48
C MET A 242 30.87 -3.12 -8.42
N TYR A 243 30.72 -2.91 -9.73
CA TYR A 243 31.61 -3.49 -10.71
C TYR A 243 33.01 -2.95 -10.40
N GLU A 244 33.91 -3.85 -10.05
CA GLU A 244 35.33 -3.60 -10.15
C GLU A 244 35.66 -3.41 -11.64
N VAL A 245 36.27 -2.27 -11.96
CA VAL A 245 36.81 -1.91 -13.28
C VAL A 245 38.13 -2.64 -13.51
#